data_AF-J6UFY9-F1
#
_entry.id   AF-J6UFY9-F1
#
_cell.length_a   1.000
_cell.length_b   1.000
_cell.length_c   1.000
_cell.angle_alpha   90.00
_cell.angle_beta   90.00
_cell.angle_gamma   90.00
#
_symmetry.space_group_name_H-M   'P 1'
#
loop_
_entity.id
_entity.type
_entity.pdbx_description
1 polymer ?
#
loop_
_entity_poly.entity_id
_entity_poly.type
_entity_poly.pdbx_seq_one_letter_code
_entity_poly.pdbx_strand_id
1 'polypeptide(L)'
;MAGEGLETILSLRQIMPSMPAAAALSANHLAALELPAGLRRLYVARDADTAGEMAVTALTDRARAAGVEALTLVPALDDFNEDLRRLGAEMLRNGLCAQLAADDRRRVRSK
;
A
#
# COMPACT_ATOMS: atom_id res chain seq x y z
N MET A 1 2.95 -2.80 -4.37
CA MET A 1 2.04 -1.92 -3.62
C MET A 1 1.57 -0.80 -4.53
N ALA A 2 0.35 -0.32 -4.32
CA ALA A 2 -0.23 0.80 -5.04
C ALA A 2 -0.91 1.74 -4.05
N GLY A 3 -1.02 3.01 -4.38
CA GLY A 3 -1.67 4.02 -3.55
C GLY A 3 -1.96 5.26 -4.38
N GLU A 4 -2.83 6.13 -3.88
CA GLU A 4 -3.21 7.36 -4.57
C GLU A 4 -2.08 8.40 -4.49
N GLY A 5 -1.66 8.78 -3.28
CA GLY A 5 -0.63 9.79 -3.06
C GLY A 5 0.81 9.36 -3.37
N LEU A 6 1.58 10.27 -3.99
CA LEU A 6 3.03 10.09 -4.16
C LEU A 6 3.76 10.05 -2.81
N GLU A 7 3.40 10.95 -1.90
CA GLU A 7 4.00 11.03 -0.56
C GLU A 7 3.73 9.74 0.24
N THR A 8 2.50 9.22 0.20
CA THR A 8 2.12 7.92 0.77
C THR A 8 3.05 6.80 0.28
N ILE A 9 3.23 6.69 -1.04
CA ILE A 9 4.09 5.66 -1.64
C ILE A 9 5.57 5.85 -1.26
N LEU A 10 6.06 7.09 -1.23
CA LEU A 10 7.45 7.38 -0.85
C LEU A 10 7.72 7.03 0.62
N SER A 11 6.81 7.34 1.53
CA SER A 11 6.90 6.97 2.95
C SER A 11 6.99 5.44 3.11
N LEU A 12 6.11 4.69 2.44
CA LEU A 12 6.14 3.22 2.45
C LEU A 12 7.43 2.65 1.85
N ARG A 13 7.94 3.25 0.77
CA ARG A 13 9.21 2.83 0.14
C ARG A 13 10.42 3.08 1.02
N GLN A 14 10.38 4.03 1.95
CA GLN A 14 11.47 4.20 2.90
C GLN A 14 11.63 2.96 3.78
N ILE A 15 10.51 2.33 4.15
CA ILE A 15 10.46 1.12 4.98
C ILE A 15 10.67 -0.16 4.17
N MET A 16 10.13 -0.21 2.94
CA MET A 16 10.15 -1.37 2.04
C MET A 16 10.73 -1.03 0.65
N PRO A 17 12.03 -0.70 0.53
CA PRO A 17 12.60 -0.16 -0.71
C PRO A 17 12.57 -1.12 -1.89
N SER A 18 12.58 -2.43 -1.62
CA SER A 18 12.57 -3.52 -2.61
C SER A 18 11.15 -3.97 -3.01
N MET A 19 10.11 -3.40 -2.40
CA MET A 19 8.73 -3.64 -2.79
C MET A 19 8.42 -2.82 -4.07
N PRO A 20 7.98 -3.46 -5.18
CA PRO A 20 7.49 -2.71 -6.34
C PRO A 20 6.34 -1.81 -5.94
N ALA A 21 6.34 -0.56 -6.40
CA ALA A 21 5.39 0.46 -5.96
C ALA A 21 4.93 1.36 -7.10
N ALA A 22 3.66 1.74 -7.08
CA ALA A 22 3.07 2.71 -8.00
C ALA A 22 2.23 3.73 -7.21
N ALA A 23 2.42 5.02 -7.50
CA ALA A 23 1.52 6.08 -7.08
C ALA A 23 0.60 6.40 -8.27
N ALA A 24 -0.72 6.28 -8.06
CA ALA A 24 -1.71 6.49 -9.10
C ALA A 24 -2.04 7.98 -9.31
N LEU A 25 -1.73 8.83 -8.33
CA LEU A 25 -1.91 10.28 -8.33
C LEU A 25 -3.39 10.75 -8.35
N SER A 26 -4.35 9.83 -8.31
CA SER A 26 -5.76 10.09 -7.98
C SER A 26 -6.51 8.78 -7.68
N ALA A 27 -7.64 8.88 -7.00
CA ALA A 27 -8.56 7.77 -6.75
C ALA A 27 -9.01 7.09 -8.06
N ASN A 28 -9.33 7.88 -9.10
CA ASN A 28 -9.78 7.35 -10.39
C ASN A 28 -8.67 6.52 -11.07
N HIS A 29 -7.43 7.01 -11.07
CA HIS A 29 -6.32 6.26 -11.64
C HIS A 29 -5.97 5.04 -10.80
N LEU A 30 -6.15 5.09 -9.47
CA LEU A 30 -5.93 3.95 -8.59
C LEU A 30 -6.94 2.84 -8.90
N ALA A 31 -8.22 3.18 -9.01
CA ALA A 31 -9.28 2.23 -9.39
C ALA A 31 -9.05 1.61 -10.77
N ALA A 32 -8.48 2.37 -11.71
CA ALA A 32 -8.20 1.95 -13.07
C ALA A 32 -6.86 1.21 -13.23
N LEU A 33 -6.01 1.16 -12.19
CA LEU A 33 -4.65 0.64 -12.28
C LEU A 33 -4.62 -0.76 -12.92
N GLU A 34 -3.82 -0.89 -13.96
CA GLU A 34 -3.59 -2.16 -14.64
C GLU A 34 -2.64 -3.03 -13.83
N LEU A 35 -3.02 -4.29 -13.64
CA LEU A 35 -2.23 -5.24 -12.87
C LEU A 35 -1.25 -5.96 -13.81
N PRO A 36 0.05 -5.95 -13.51
CA PRO A 36 1.03 -6.70 -14.30
C PRO A 36 0.70 -8.19 -14.37
N ALA A 37 0.95 -8.81 -15.53
CA ALA A 37 0.82 -10.25 -15.68
C ALA A 37 1.70 -11.00 -14.66
N GLY A 38 1.13 -12.02 -14.01
CA GLY A 38 1.83 -12.80 -12.99
C GLY A 38 1.94 -12.13 -11.62
N LEU A 39 1.28 -10.98 -11.41
CA LEU A 39 1.18 -10.39 -10.07
C LEU A 39 0.46 -11.38 -9.14
N ARG A 40 1.13 -11.78 -8.05
CA ARG A 40 0.55 -12.71 -7.06
C ARG A 40 -0.20 -12.00 -5.95
N ARG A 41 0.31 -10.84 -5.55
CA ARG A 41 -0.21 -10.09 -4.40
C ARG A 41 -0.14 -8.59 -4.63
N LEU A 42 -1.22 -7.91 -4.30
CA LEU A 42 -1.37 -6.48 -4.33
C LEU A 42 -1.59 -5.97 -2.91
N TYR A 43 -0.76 -5.01 -2.49
CA TYR A 43 -0.98 -4.23 -1.28
C TYR A 43 -1.44 -2.84 -1.71
N VAL A 44 -2.63 -2.43 -1.29
CA VAL A 44 -3.19 -1.11 -1.63
C VAL A 44 -3.10 -0.22 -0.40
N ALA A 45 -2.30 0.84 -0.46
CA ALA A 45 -2.24 1.87 0.54
C ALA A 45 -3.47 2.76 0.40
N ARG A 46 -4.28 2.80 1.46
CA ARG A 46 -5.52 3.56 1.51
C ARG A 46 -5.25 4.95 2.11
N ASP A 47 -5.73 5.98 1.43
CA ASP A 47 -5.86 7.33 2.01
C ASP A 47 -7.20 7.45 2.77
N ALA A 48 -7.26 8.27 3.82
CA ALA A 48 -8.37 8.29 4.80
C ALA A 48 -9.65 9.02 4.33
N ASP A 49 -9.93 9.06 3.03
CA ASP A 49 -11.13 9.69 2.47
C ASP A 49 -12.07 8.70 1.75
N THR A 50 -13.28 9.17 1.41
CA THR A 50 -14.31 8.34 0.78
C THR A 50 -13.97 7.94 -0.66
N ALA A 51 -13.27 8.79 -1.40
CA ALA A 51 -12.90 8.51 -2.79
C ALA A 51 -11.83 7.42 -2.86
N GLY A 52 -10.82 7.52 -1.98
CA GLY A 52 -9.78 6.51 -1.79
C GLY A 52 -10.37 5.16 -1.40
N GLU A 53 -11.35 5.11 -0.51
CA GLU A 53 -12.04 3.86 -0.14
C GLU A 53 -12.73 3.17 -1.31
N MET A 54 -13.46 3.94 -2.13
CA MET A 54 -14.12 3.40 -3.31
C MET A 54 -13.08 2.89 -4.32
N ALA A 55 -11.98 3.61 -4.51
CA ALA A 55 -10.91 3.21 -5.42
C ALA A 55 -10.19 1.94 -4.95
N VAL A 56 -9.86 1.85 -3.67
CA VAL A 56 -9.26 0.66 -3.04
C VAL A 56 -10.18 -0.54 -3.21
N THR A 57 -11.48 -0.37 -2.96
CA THR A 57 -12.47 -1.45 -3.13
C THR A 57 -12.52 -1.93 -4.58
N ALA A 58 -12.69 -1.01 -5.54
CA ALA A 58 -12.77 -1.35 -6.96
C ALA A 58 -11.51 -2.06 -7.48
N LEU A 59 -10.32 -1.58 -7.07
CA LEU A 59 -9.05 -2.19 -7.44
C LEU A 59 -8.87 -3.57 -6.81
N THR A 60 -9.24 -3.72 -5.54
CA THR A 60 -9.15 -4.99 -4.79
C THR A 60 -10.07 -6.05 -5.40
N ASP A 61 -11.29 -5.67 -5.76
CA ASP A 61 -12.25 -6.59 -6.39
C ASP A 61 -11.76 -7.05 -7.77
N ARG A 62 -11.24 -6.13 -8.59
CA ARG A 62 -10.59 -6.47 -9.87
C ARG A 62 -9.40 -7.40 -9.69
N ALA A 63 -8.54 -7.12 -8.70
CA ALA A 63 -7.38 -7.94 -8.39
C ALA A 63 -7.79 -9.37 -8.02
N ARG A 64 -8.78 -9.51 -7.13
CA ARG A 64 -9.31 -10.81 -6.71
C ARG A 64 -9.96 -11.56 -7.88
N ALA A 65 -10.71 -10.88 -8.74
CA ALA A 65 -11.30 -11.48 -9.94
C ALA A 65 -10.22 -12.00 -10.91
N ALA A 66 -9.05 -11.38 -10.94
CA ALA A 66 -7.88 -11.83 -11.68
C ALA A 66 -7.03 -12.90 -10.95
N GLY A 67 -7.48 -13.40 -9.79
CA GLY A 67 -6.75 -14.38 -8.98
C GLY A 67 -5.57 -13.81 -8.20
N VAL A 68 -5.48 -12.49 -8.08
CA VAL A 68 -4.44 -11.78 -7.31
C VAL A 68 -4.93 -11.60 -5.87
N GLU A 69 -4.10 -11.98 -4.91
CA GLU A 69 -4.39 -11.71 -3.50
C GLU A 69 -4.29 -10.20 -3.24
N ALA A 70 -5.34 -9.58 -2.72
CA ALA A 70 -5.38 -8.13 -2.50
C ALA A 70 -5.64 -7.80 -1.02
N LEU A 71 -4.71 -7.04 -0.43
CA LEU A 71 -4.73 -6.58 0.96
C LEU A 71 -4.64 -5.06 1.01
N THR A 72 -5.35 -4.47 1.95
CA THR A 72 -5.30 -3.03 2.22
C THR A 72 -4.27 -2.74 3.31
N LEU A 73 -3.41 -1.75 3.08
CA LEU A 73 -2.54 -1.18 4.10
C LEU A 73 -3.21 0.07 4.65
N VAL A 74 -3.31 0.14 5.98
CA VAL A 74 -3.95 1.23 6.71
C VAL A 74 -2.88 1.93 7.58
N PRO A 75 -2.80 3.27 7.55
CA PRO A 75 -1.95 4.03 8.47
C PRO A 75 -2.46 3.94 9.91
N ALA A 76 -1.59 4.19 10.89
CA ALA A 76 -1.94 4.23 12.30
C ALA A 76 -2.55 5.59 12.72
N LEU A 77 -2.12 6.67 12.07
CA LEU A 77 -2.66 8.02 12.19
C LEU A 77 -3.51 8.38 10.95
N ASP A 78 -3.30 9.56 10.39
CA ASP A 78 -4.07 10.10 9.26
C ASP A 78 -3.57 9.58 7.91
N ASP A 79 -2.25 9.58 7.72
CA ASP A 79 -1.59 9.03 6.55
C ASP A 79 -0.21 8.41 6.89
N PHE A 80 0.36 7.69 5.92
CA PHE A 80 1.65 7.01 6.10
C PHE A 80 2.85 7.96 6.24
N ASN A 81 2.76 9.18 5.69
CA ASN A 81 3.77 10.21 5.90
C ASN A 81 3.74 10.72 7.34
N GLU A 82 2.56 10.93 7.89
CA GLU A 82 2.38 11.38 9.26
C GLU A 82 2.80 10.29 10.26
N ASP A 83 2.48 9.03 9.99
CA ASP A 83 3.03 7.89 10.74
C ASP A 83 4.55 7.92 10.76
N LEU A 84 5.17 8.09 9.59
CA LEU A 84 6.62 8.12 9.46
C LEU A 84 7.23 9.30 10.21
N ARG A 85 6.62 10.49 10.12
CA ARG A 85 7.14 11.73 10.73
C ARG A 85 6.93 11.78 12.24
N ARG A 86 5.77 11.33 12.73
CA ARG A 86 5.40 11.43 14.15
C ARG A 86 5.75 10.19 14.96
N LEU A 87 5.51 9.00 14.42
CA LEU A 87 5.77 7.73 15.12
C LEU A 87 7.16 7.17 14.82
N GLY A 88 7.77 7.62 13.72
CA GLY A 88 9.10 7.20 13.29
C GLY A 88 9.10 5.88 12.53
N ALA A 89 10.24 5.60 11.88
CA ALA A 89 10.38 4.47 10.99
C ALA A 89 10.19 3.10 11.66
N GLU A 90 10.54 2.96 12.94
CA GLU A 90 10.40 1.68 13.67
C GLU A 90 8.95 1.32 13.96
N MET A 91 8.13 2.30 14.37
CA MET A 91 6.71 2.05 14.62
C MET A 91 5.97 1.75 13.32
N LEU A 92 6.22 2.54 12.27
CA LEU A 92 5.65 2.29 10.95
C LEU A 92 6.07 0.91 10.41
N ARG A 93 7.33 0.51 10.64
CA ARG A 93 7.82 -0.84 10.29
C ARG A 93 7.01 -1.94 10.97
N ASN A 94 6.80 -1.83 12.28
CA ASN A 94 6.07 -2.84 13.05
C ASN A 94 4.61 -2.92 12.60
N GLY A 95 3.96 -1.77 12.39
CA GLY A 95 2.59 -1.70 11.86
C GLY A 95 2.45 -2.36 10.49
N LEU A 96 3.40 -2.10 9.58
CA LEU A 96 3.41 -2.74 8.26
C LEU A 96 3.67 -4.25 8.36
N CYS A 97 4.63 -4.69 9.17
CA CYS A 97 4.90 -6.13 9.37
C CYS A 97 3.67 -6.92 9.84
N ALA A 98 2.81 -6.31 10.67
CA ALA A 98 1.57 -6.93 11.11
C ALA A 98 0.54 -7.10 9.98
N GLN A 99 0.53 -6.19 9.00
CA GLN A 99 -0.42 -6.18 7.88
C GLN A 99 0.07 -6.98 6.66
N LEU A 100 1.38 -7.19 6.52
CA LEU A 100 1.96 -7.96 5.42
C LEU A 100 1.79 -9.47 5.62
N ALA A 101 1.57 -10.17 4.50
CA ALA A 101 1.69 -11.62 4.45
C ALA A 101 3.10 -12.05 4.85
N ALA A 102 3.20 -13.19 5.55
CA ALA A 102 4.46 -13.65 6.16
C ALA A 102 5.64 -13.68 5.17
N ASP A 103 5.40 -14.17 3.95
CA ASP A 103 6.42 -14.22 2.91
C ASP A 103 7.01 -12.85 2.60
N ASP A 104 6.18 -11.81 2.51
CA ASP A 104 6.61 -10.48 2.08
C ASP A 104 7.24 -9.62 3.17
N ARG A 105 7.17 -10.04 4.44
CA ARG A 105 7.83 -9.34 5.55
C ARG A 105 9.33 -9.17 5.33
N ARG A 106 9.96 -10.09 4.58
CA ARG A 106 11.39 -9.98 4.18
C ARG A 106 11.72 -8.72 3.35
N ARG A 107 10.72 -8.07 2.76
CA ARG A 107 10.90 -6.85 1.93
C ARG A 107 10.98 -5.58 2.77
N VAL A 108 10.65 -5.67 4.05
CA VAL A 108 10.83 -4.62 5.03
C VAL A 108 12.31 -4.56 5.41
N ARG A 109 12.93 -3.37 5.42
CA ARG A 109 14.34 -3.23 5.84
C ARG A 109 14.56 -3.84 7.24
N SER A 110 15.64 -4.58 7.42
CA SER A 110 16.17 -4.85 8.76
C SER A 110 16.86 -3.59 9.27
N LYS A 111 16.77 -3.33 10.58
CA LYS A 111 17.37 -2.17 11.25
C LYS A 111 18.87 -2.10 11.01
#